data_AF-A0A8J6J414-F1
#
_entry.id   AF-A0A8J6J414-F1
#
_cell.length_a   1.000
_cell.length_b   1.000
_cell.length_c   1.000
_cell.angle_alpha   90.00
_cell.angle_beta   90.00
_cell.angle_gamma   90.00
#
_symmetry.space_group_name_H-M   'P 1'
#
loop_
_entity.id
_entity.type
_entity.pdbx_description
1 polymer ?
#
loop_
_entity_poly.entity_id
_entity_poly.type
_entity_poly.pdbx_seq_one_letter_code
_entity_poly.pdbx_strand_id
1 'polypeptide(L)' 'MDYKTLIREKRKEKGISQGKLAGLVQVSQPFIAEIESGRKKPSLDVLMRICTVLEISLFGEERKDE' A
#
# COMPACT_ATOMS: atom_id res chain seq x y z
N MET A 1 -3.25 -11.36 8.04
CA MET A 1 -3.48 -10.52 6.85
C MET A 1 -2.14 -10.30 6.16
N ASP A 2 -2.00 -10.61 4.88
CA ASP A 2 -0.76 -10.32 4.14
C ASP A 2 -0.76 -8.86 3.67
N TYR A 3 0.27 -8.08 4.00
CA TYR A 3 0.34 -6.64 3.71
C TYR A 3 0.20 -6.34 2.20
N LYS A 4 0.64 -7.26 1.33
CA LYS A 4 0.49 -7.09 -0.13
C LYS A 4 -0.97 -7.14 -0.59
N THR A 5 -1.78 -7.98 0.05
CA THR A 5 -3.21 -8.08 -0.22
C THR A 5 -3.92 -6.82 0.29
N LEU A 6 -3.56 -6.35 1.50
CA LEU A 6 -4.07 -5.10 2.07
C LEU A 6 -3.79 -3.89 1.18
N ILE A 7 -2.57 -3.76 0.65
CA ILE A 7 -2.19 -2.68 -0.28
C ILE A 7 -3.10 -2.70 -1.51
N ARG A 8 -3.31 -3.89 -2.12
CA ARG A 8 -4.17 -4.03 -3.30
C ARG A 8 -5.62 -3.67 -2.99
N GLU A 9 -6.15 -4.12 -1.86
CA GLU A 9 -7.52 -3.86 -1.43
C GLU A 9 -7.74 -2.37 -1.21
N LYS A 10 -6.90 -1.73 -0.39
CA LYS A 10 -6.98 -0.28 -0.11
C LYS A 10 -6.80 0.57 -1.37
N ARG A 11 -5.94 0.16 -2.29
CA ARG A 11 -5.82 0.82 -3.60
C ARG A 11 -7.13 0.75 -4.40
N LYS A 12 -7.78 -0.42 -4.42
CA LYS A 12 -9.06 -0.61 -5.10
C LYS A 12 -10.20 0.15 -4.41
N GLU A 13 -10.24 0.18 -3.08
CA GLU A 13 -11.19 0.98 -2.29
C GLU A 13 -11.09 2.46 -2.63
N LYS A 14 -9.87 2.99 -2.81
CA LYS A 14 -9.63 4.36 -3.27
C LYS A 14 -9.91 4.59 -4.76
N GLY A 15 -10.24 3.56 -5.54
CA GLY A 15 -10.55 3.69 -6.96
C GLY A 15 -9.37 4.09 -7.84
N ILE A 16 -8.11 3.96 -7.37
CA ILE A 16 -6.94 4.39 -8.14
C ILE A 16 -6.25 3.21 -8.85
N SER A 17 -5.69 3.47 -10.03
CA SER A 17 -4.91 2.46 -10.77
C SER A 17 -3.54 2.22 -10.13
N GLN A 18 -2.89 1.09 -10.47
CA GLN A 18 -1.50 0.83 -10.04
C GLN A 18 -0.55 1.92 -10.54
N GLY A 19 -0.77 2.47 -11.75
CA GLY A 19 0.03 3.56 -12.28
C GLY A 19 -0.17 4.86 -11.51
N LYS A 20 -1.41 5.17 -11.07
CA LYS A 20 -1.68 6.32 -10.23
C LYS A 20 -0.99 6.18 -8.86
N LEU A 21 -1.07 5.01 -8.23
CA LEU A 21 -0.34 4.74 -6.98
C LEU A 21 1.18 4.88 -7.18
N ALA A 22 1.71 4.32 -8.26
CA ALA A 22 3.13 4.40 -8.57
C ALA A 22 3.62 5.85 -8.71
N GLY A 23 2.85 6.71 -9.38
CA GLY A 23 3.14 8.14 -9.47
C GLY A 23 3.11 8.84 -8.12
N LEU A 24 2.12 8.53 -7.27
CA LEU A 24 2.00 9.13 -5.93
C LEU A 24 3.16 8.75 -4.99
N VAL A 25 3.68 7.52 -5.12
CA VAL A 25 4.81 7.03 -4.31
C VAL A 25 6.16 7.09 -5.05
N GLN A 26 6.22 7.77 -6.20
CA GLN A 26 7.43 7.99 -7.00
C GLN A 26 8.22 6.72 -7.33
N VAL A 27 7.52 5.70 -7.82
CA VAL A 27 8.10 4.44 -8.31
C VAL A 27 7.50 4.06 -9.66
N SER A 28 7.97 2.97 -10.27
CA SER A 28 7.39 2.47 -11.51
C SER A 28 6.10 1.67 -11.28
N GLN A 29 5.18 1.70 -12.24
CA GLN A 29 3.96 0.89 -12.18
C GLN A 29 4.25 -0.63 -12.10
N PRO A 30 5.23 -1.19 -12.85
CA PRO A 30 5.59 -2.59 -12.70
C PRO A 30 6.03 -2.95 -11.29
N PHE A 31 6.73 -2.04 -10.60
CA PHE A 31 7.15 -2.27 -9.21
C PHE A 31 5.95 -2.39 -8.26
N ILE A 32 4.93 -1.53 -8.39
CA ILE A 32 3.67 -1.68 -7.65
C ILE A 32 2.98 -3.01 -7.96
N ALA A 33 2.96 -3.42 -9.24
CA ALA A 33 2.36 -4.69 -9.63
C ALA A 33 3.10 -5.90 -9.01
N GLU A 34 4.43 -5.87 -8.95
CA GLU A 34 5.27 -6.89 -8.30
C GLU A 34 5.08 -6.94 -6.78
N ILE A 35 4.88 -5.78 -6.13
CA ILE A 35 4.57 -5.70 -4.70
C ILE A 35 3.21 -6.37 -4.42
N GLU A 36 2.16 -5.98 -5.14
CA GLU A 36 0.82 -6.56 -4.95
C GLU A 36 0.72 -8.05 -5.32
N SER A 37 1.59 -8.54 -6.21
CA SER A 37 1.68 -9.97 -6.52
C SER A 37 2.62 -10.74 -5.58
N GLY A 38 3.33 -10.05 -4.68
CA GLY A 38 4.32 -10.65 -3.78
C GLY A 38 5.61 -11.12 -4.44
N ARG A 39 5.87 -10.71 -5.70
CA ARG A 39 7.12 -11.02 -6.41
C ARG A 39 8.29 -10.20 -5.88
N LYS A 40 8.01 -9.02 -5.34
CA LYS A 40 9.03 -8.12 -4.79
C LYS A 40 8.59 -7.52 -3.46
N LYS A 41 9.55 -7.38 -2.56
CA LYS A 41 9.36 -6.68 -1.28
C LYS A 41 9.76 -5.21 -1.46
N PRO A 42 8.91 -4.24 -1.05
CA PRO A 42 9.30 -2.84 -1.04
C PRO A 42 10.36 -2.58 0.04
N SER A 43 11.11 -1.48 -0.09
CA SER A 43 11.87 -0.95 1.04
C SER A 43 10.91 -0.40 2.10
N LEU A 44 11.41 -0.19 3.33
CA LEU A 44 10.60 0.42 4.38
C LEU A 44 10.07 1.79 3.96
N ASP A 45 10.92 2.63 3.36
CA ASP A 45 10.53 3.95 2.84
C ASP A 45 9.36 3.87 1.83
N VAL A 46 9.45 2.97 0.84
CA VAL A 46 8.37 2.79 -0.14
C VAL A 46 7.10 2.29 0.54
N LEU A 47 7.23 1.36 1.49
CA LEU A 47 6.09 0.84 2.24
C LEU A 47 5.40 1.95 3.04
N MET A 48 6.16 2.80 3.73
CA MET A 48 5.64 3.96 4.47
C MET A 48 4.86 4.89 3.53
N ARG A 49 5.43 5.24 2.37
CA ARG A 49 4.76 6.10 1.38
C ARG A 49 3.48 5.48 0.84
N ILE A 50 3.47 4.17 0.56
CA ILE A 50 2.26 3.44 0.16
C ILE A 50 1.21 3.53 1.27
N CYS A 51 1.58 3.25 2.52
CA CYS A 51 0.66 3.32 3.66
C CYS A 51 0.08 4.72 3.85
N THR A 52 0.88 5.78 3.71
CA THR A 52 0.41 7.16 3.76
C THR A 52 -0.60 7.46 2.65
N VAL A 53 -0.27 7.14 1.39
CA VAL A 53 -1.16 7.40 0.24
C VAL A 53 -2.47 6.63 0.34
N LEU A 54 -2.41 5.39 0.85
CA LEU A 54 -3.55 4.50 0.98
C LEU A 54 -4.29 4.62 2.32
N GLU A 55 -3.87 5.52 3.22
CA GLU A 55 -4.45 5.68 4.57
C GLU A 55 -4.48 4.36 5.36
N ILE A 56 -3.41 3.58 5.26
CA ILE A 56 -3.23 2.36 6.03
C ILE A 56 -2.54 2.71 7.35
N SER A 57 -3.22 2.47 8.47
CA SER A 57 -2.56 2.54 9.79
C SER A 57 -1.59 1.38 9.96
N LEU A 58 -0.35 1.69 10.33
CA LEU A 58 0.71 0.70 10.58
C LEU A 58 0.64 0.09 11.98
N PHE A 59 0.06 0.84 12.90
CA PHE A 59 -0.20 0.42 14.27
C PHE A 59 -1.70 0.20 14.35
N GLY A 60 -2.14 -0.96 14.84
CA GLY A 60 -3.57 -1.21 15.06
C GLY A 60 -4.13 -0.06 15.88
N GLU A 61 -5.32 0.44 15.52
CA GLU A 61 -5.98 1.43 16.35
C GLU A 61 -6.13 0.82 17.74
N GLU A 62 -5.54 1.47 18.75
CA GLU A 62 -5.86 1.14 20.13
C GLU A 62 -7.38 1.20 20.23
N ARG A 63 -8.03 0.06 20.47
CA ARG A 63 -9.44 0.09 20.80
C ARG A 63 -9.55 0.96 22.04
N LYS A 64 -10.09 2.16 21.88
CA LYS A 64 -10.72 2.86 22.98
C LYS A 64 -11.99 2.06 23.27
N ASP A 65 -11.82 1.00 24.06
CA ASP A 65 -12.92 0.35 24.74
C ASP A 65 -13.42 1.39 25.76
N GLU A 66 -14.44 2.17 25.38
CA GLU A 66 -15.30 2.96 26.29
C GLU A 66 -16.55 2.15 26.65
#